data_AF-A0A5E4KJI2-F1
#
_entry.id   AF-A0A5E4KJI2-F1
#
_cell.length_a   1.000
_cell.length_b   1.000
_cell.length_c   1.000
_cell.angle_alpha   90.00
_cell.angle_beta   90.00
_cell.angle_gamma   90.00
#
_symmetry.space_group_name_H-M   'P 1'
#
loop_
_entity.id
_entity.type
_entity.pdbx_description
1 polymer ?
#
loop_
_entity_poly.entity_id
_entity_poly.type
_entity_poly.pdbx_seq_one_letter_code
_entity_poly.pdbx_strand_id
1 'polypeptide(L)'
;MKPEKKEKNVKAKSEKVPKKKGNSTLILGVIAVIVLAGIAYAALSLGSASIKKAPESQIKLPSYAYTNPLTLKAYTYATEHPDLLEQIPCYCGCGGHSGHRFLRDCFINDDWTYDDHASFCDVCIGEAIKVQEYLASGKTLTEARALIDDEYSKKGGDKTNTPPVSDSYIPKLTPKLSGVPQPVSTPSAADLSGYSLSDSFKSIADGLKLTPSGANRAYFVNSKMLTGTELEPQYVGGMTEPDSFYGKKLIGMYSADFSPTSWIELHDLGYDNTKDASLRTHAEQGMKNVVYTRPLIYGHSVNVDNVLKLMKDPAGMSTSYTTYKPLLDAVDYQNAGVAIVLTQPGRFSDINYWSMTPVNGKVELVKAYNLTDSKSIPPALNNYNPETRGNVLVIKITGDLKTVQADMDSIDSIART
;
A
#
# COMPACT_ATOMS: atom_id res chain seq x y z
N MET A 1 40.12 -12.99 74.37
CA MET A 1 41.27 -12.17 74.84
C MET A 1 42.48 -12.46 73.95
N LYS A 2 43.46 -11.52 73.90
CA LYS A 2 44.75 -11.50 73.14
C LYS A 2 45.58 -12.83 73.14
N PRO A 3 46.74 -12.94 72.43
CA PRO A 3 47.27 -12.26 71.20
C PRO A 3 47.74 -13.29 70.10
N GLU A 4 47.89 -12.97 68.81
CA GLU A 4 49.01 -12.31 68.09
C GLU A 4 50.45 -12.89 68.30
N LYS A 5 51.09 -13.48 67.25
CA LYS A 5 52.39 -13.03 66.63
C LYS A 5 53.13 -14.01 65.68
N LYS A 6 53.48 -13.48 64.49
CA LYS A 6 54.78 -13.50 63.75
C LYS A 6 55.54 -14.81 63.41
N GLU A 7 55.36 -15.27 62.16
CA GLU A 7 56.27 -15.00 61.01
C GLU A 7 57.80 -14.73 61.23
N LYS A 8 58.68 -15.57 60.62
CA LYS A 8 59.75 -15.26 59.62
C LYS A 8 61.10 -16.00 59.75
N ASN A 9 61.51 -16.66 58.65
CA ASN A 9 62.87 -16.64 58.06
C ASN A 9 62.74 -17.22 56.61
N VAL A 10 62.94 -16.46 55.51
CA VAL A 10 64.23 -15.99 54.94
C VAL A 10 65.10 -17.20 54.51
N LYS A 11 65.45 -17.44 53.24
CA LYS A 11 66.31 -16.61 52.35
C LYS A 11 66.39 -17.23 50.94
N ALA A 12 66.50 -16.42 49.87
CA ALA A 12 67.30 -16.70 48.66
C ALA A 12 67.52 -15.40 47.87
N LYS A 13 68.67 -15.26 47.20
CA LYS A 13 69.09 -14.01 46.53
C LYS A 13 68.81 -14.01 45.01
N SER A 14 68.69 -12.80 44.47
CA SER A 14 68.54 -12.50 43.04
C SER A 14 69.80 -12.77 42.21
N GLU A 15 69.61 -13.06 40.93
CA GLU A 15 70.57 -12.80 39.87
C GLU A 15 69.96 -11.85 38.83
N LYS A 16 70.77 -11.00 38.17
CA LYS A 16 70.30 -9.93 37.27
C LYS A 16 70.76 -10.16 35.84
N VAL A 17 69.84 -10.05 34.87
CA VAL A 17 70.12 -10.04 33.42
C VAL A 17 69.99 -8.59 32.90
N PRO A 18 70.87 -8.09 32.01
CA PRO A 18 70.93 -6.67 31.63
C PRO A 18 69.83 -6.24 30.64
N LYS A 19 69.42 -4.97 30.73
CA LYS A 19 68.39 -4.37 29.86
C LYS A 19 68.94 -3.98 28.48
N LYS A 20 68.25 -4.41 27.41
CA LYS A 20 68.40 -3.86 26.05
C LYS A 20 67.44 -2.68 25.88
N LYS A 21 67.93 -1.48 25.51
CA LYS A 21 67.07 -0.31 25.21
C LYS A 21 66.37 -0.53 23.85
N GLY A 22 65.05 -0.37 23.82
CA GLY A 22 64.22 -0.33 22.62
C GLY A 22 63.25 0.85 22.66
N ASN A 23 62.93 1.44 21.52
CA ASN A 23 62.29 2.75 21.41
C ASN A 23 60.80 2.73 21.83
N SER A 24 60.53 3.13 23.08
CA SER A 24 59.17 3.16 23.66
C SER A 24 58.24 4.24 23.09
N THR A 25 58.74 5.21 22.32
CA THR A 25 57.98 6.38 21.86
C THR A 25 57.00 6.08 20.73
N LEU A 26 57.31 5.13 19.84
CA LEU A 26 56.43 4.75 18.72
C LEU A 26 55.19 3.98 19.18
N ILE A 27 55.32 3.10 20.18
CA ILE A 27 54.21 2.27 20.68
C ILE A 27 53.17 3.12 21.43
N LEU A 28 53.63 4.11 22.21
CA LEU A 28 52.73 5.04 22.92
C LEU A 28 51.92 5.93 21.95
N GLY A 29 52.52 6.36 20.83
CA GLY A 29 51.81 7.15 19.80
C GLY A 29 50.66 6.39 19.14
N VAL A 30 50.88 5.12 18.79
CA VAL A 30 49.84 4.29 18.15
C VAL A 30 48.67 4.00 19.12
N ILE A 31 48.95 3.74 20.40
CA ILE A 31 47.90 3.51 21.40
C ILE A 31 47.08 4.78 21.62
N ALA A 32 47.70 5.96 21.69
CA ALA A 32 46.98 7.23 21.84
C ALA A 32 46.03 7.52 20.66
N VAL A 33 46.45 7.25 19.42
CA VAL A 33 45.60 7.42 18.22
C VAL A 33 44.41 6.45 18.22
N ILE A 34 44.61 5.19 18.62
CA ILE A 34 43.53 4.20 18.69
C ILE A 34 42.51 4.57 19.78
N VAL A 35 42.96 5.03 20.95
CA VAL A 35 42.07 5.48 22.03
C VAL A 35 41.29 6.74 21.63
N LEU A 36 41.93 7.71 20.97
CA LEU A 36 41.24 8.92 20.47
C LEU A 36 40.24 8.60 19.35
N ALA A 37 40.56 7.68 18.44
CA ALA A 37 39.62 7.19 17.43
C ALA A 37 38.43 6.45 18.06
N GLY A 38 38.67 5.65 19.11
CA GLY A 38 37.61 4.97 19.87
C GLY A 38 36.69 5.94 20.62
N ILE A 39 37.25 7.00 21.21
CA ILE A 39 36.46 8.06 21.88
C ILE A 39 35.66 8.88 20.85
N ALA A 40 36.23 9.18 19.68
CA ALA A 40 35.50 9.82 18.59
C ALA A 40 34.35 8.94 18.08
N TYR A 41 34.57 7.63 17.92
CA TYR A 41 33.52 6.68 17.51
C TYR A 41 32.40 6.54 18.57
N ALA A 42 32.75 6.56 19.86
CA ALA A 42 31.77 6.61 20.95
C ALA A 42 30.98 7.94 20.97
N ALA A 43 31.65 9.08 20.76
CA ALA A 43 31.01 10.38 20.69
C ALA A 43 30.07 10.53 19.47
N LEU A 44 30.40 9.91 18.33
CA LEU A 44 29.52 9.85 17.15
C LEU A 44 28.37 8.84 17.28
N SER A 45 28.45 7.84 18.17
CA SER A 45 27.38 6.84 18.36
C SER A 45 26.39 7.14 19.49
N LEU A 46 26.68 8.11 20.37
CA LEU A 46 25.74 8.62 21.38
C LEU A 46 24.87 9.81 20.90
N GLY A 47 24.99 10.19 19.62
CA GLY A 47 24.22 11.26 18.97
C GLY A 47 22.78 10.90 18.57
N SER A 48 22.23 9.78 19.03
CA SER A 48 20.84 9.38 18.76
C SER A 48 19.87 10.21 19.60
N ALA A 49 19.58 11.42 19.16
CA ALA A 49 18.48 12.21 19.69
C ALA A 49 17.18 11.39 19.57
N SER A 50 16.54 11.09 20.70
CA SER A 50 15.25 10.40 20.72
C SER A 50 14.19 11.27 20.07
N ILE A 51 13.96 11.06 18.76
CA ILE A 51 12.71 11.46 18.12
C ILE A 51 11.62 10.68 18.85
N LYS A 52 10.89 11.36 19.74
CA LYS A 52 9.63 10.86 20.26
C LYS A 52 8.70 10.71 19.07
N LYS A 53 8.58 9.49 18.53
CA LYS A 53 7.57 9.15 17.54
C LYS A 53 6.22 9.51 18.15
N ALA A 54 5.54 10.51 17.58
CA ALA A 54 4.17 10.81 17.95
C ALA A 54 3.32 9.56 17.68
N PRO A 55 2.33 9.23 18.51
CA PRO A 55 1.47 8.08 18.26
C PRO A 55 0.66 8.33 17.00
N GLU A 56 1.05 7.70 15.89
CA GLU A 56 0.24 7.62 14.67
C GLU A 56 -1.08 6.96 15.04
N SER A 57 -2.15 7.74 15.10
CA SER A 57 -3.49 7.23 15.41
C SER A 57 -3.99 6.44 14.20
N GLN A 58 -3.81 5.11 14.26
CA GLN A 58 -4.38 4.19 13.28
C GLN A 58 -5.89 4.46 13.14
N ILE A 59 -6.31 5.01 12.00
CA ILE A 59 -7.72 5.26 11.70
C ILE A 59 -8.43 3.90 11.67
N LYS A 60 -9.41 3.73 12.55
CA LYS A 60 -10.18 2.49 12.65
C LYS A 60 -11.50 2.66 11.90
N LEU A 61 -11.49 2.26 10.64
CA LEU A 61 -12.67 2.27 9.79
C LEU A 61 -13.59 1.05 10.07
N PRO A 62 -14.89 1.14 9.74
CA PRO A 62 -15.82 0.01 9.77
C PRO A 62 -15.51 -1.01 8.67
N SER A 63 -16.01 -2.24 8.81
CA SER A 63 -15.69 -3.35 7.89
C SER A 63 -16.10 -3.10 6.43
N TYR A 64 -17.20 -2.38 6.21
CA TYR A 64 -17.69 -2.04 4.86
C TYR A 64 -16.80 -1.02 4.12
N ALA A 65 -15.92 -0.30 4.83
CA ALA A 65 -14.91 0.54 4.19
C ALA A 65 -13.81 -0.28 3.48
N TYR A 66 -13.64 -1.56 3.84
CA TYR A 66 -12.57 -2.42 3.32
C TYR A 66 -13.02 -3.31 2.15
N THR A 67 -14.18 -3.05 1.53
CA THR A 67 -14.74 -3.86 0.43
C THR A 67 -13.89 -3.81 -0.84
N ASN A 68 -13.33 -2.66 -1.16
CA ASN A 68 -12.36 -2.50 -2.26
C ASN A 68 -11.43 -1.29 -2.01
N PRO A 69 -10.33 -1.13 -2.76
CA PRO A 69 -9.37 -0.03 -2.54
C PRO A 69 -9.94 1.37 -2.75
N LEU A 70 -10.89 1.56 -3.66
CA LEU A 70 -11.52 2.86 -3.91
C LEU A 70 -12.43 3.25 -2.74
N THR A 71 -13.23 2.31 -2.24
CA THR A 71 -14.02 2.50 -1.01
C THR A 71 -13.11 2.81 0.18
N LEU A 72 -12.03 2.03 0.38
CA LEU A 72 -11.08 2.27 1.47
C LEU A 72 -10.43 3.66 1.37
N LYS A 73 -10.00 4.05 0.17
CA LYS A 73 -9.44 5.38 -0.14
C LYS A 73 -10.46 6.48 0.18
N ALA A 74 -11.70 6.36 -0.27
CA ALA A 74 -12.76 7.34 -0.04
C ALA A 74 -13.13 7.50 1.45
N TYR A 75 -13.30 6.40 2.19
CA TYR A 75 -13.57 6.46 3.64
C TYR A 75 -12.39 7.00 4.44
N THR A 76 -11.15 6.64 4.07
CA THR A 76 -9.93 7.20 4.69
C THR A 76 -9.89 8.71 4.46
N TYR A 77 -10.04 9.13 3.20
CA TYR A 77 -10.02 10.53 2.80
C TYR A 77 -11.13 11.36 3.45
N ALA A 78 -12.35 10.84 3.54
CA ALA A 78 -13.46 11.50 4.24
C ALA A 78 -13.21 11.63 5.76
N THR A 79 -12.45 10.72 6.36
CA THR A 79 -12.06 10.77 7.78
C THR A 79 -10.95 11.79 8.03
N GLU A 80 -10.02 11.90 7.09
CA GLU A 80 -8.87 12.80 7.19
C GLU A 80 -9.25 14.25 6.83
N HIS A 81 -10.17 14.44 5.87
CA HIS A 81 -10.52 15.76 5.31
C HIS A 81 -12.03 16.08 5.33
N PRO A 82 -12.73 15.91 6.48
CA PRO A 82 -14.16 16.18 6.55
C PRO A 82 -14.52 17.65 6.29
N ASP A 83 -13.66 18.59 6.69
CA ASP A 83 -13.80 20.03 6.49
C ASP A 83 -13.92 20.45 5.02
N LEU A 84 -13.27 19.69 4.15
CA LEU A 84 -13.34 19.87 2.71
C LEU A 84 -14.66 19.32 2.16
N LEU A 85 -14.98 18.08 2.52
CA LEU A 85 -16.17 17.39 2.05
C LEU A 85 -17.47 18.02 2.58
N GLU A 86 -17.40 18.88 3.61
CA GLU A 86 -18.48 19.75 4.06
C GLU A 86 -18.83 20.89 3.09
N GLN A 87 -17.90 21.26 2.21
CA GLN A 87 -18.06 22.34 1.23
C GLN A 87 -18.25 21.82 -0.21
N ILE A 88 -18.31 20.49 -0.39
CA ILE A 88 -18.63 19.84 -1.67
C ILE A 88 -20.01 19.18 -1.58
N PRO A 89 -20.89 19.33 -2.57
CA PRO A 89 -22.18 18.68 -2.61
C PRO A 89 -22.04 17.26 -3.12
N CYS A 90 -22.98 16.41 -2.72
CA CYS A 90 -23.15 15.10 -3.33
C CYS A 90 -24.32 15.13 -4.31
N TYR A 91 -24.10 14.64 -5.52
CA TYR A 91 -25.08 14.55 -6.61
C TYR A 91 -25.72 13.16 -6.73
N CYS A 92 -25.62 12.30 -5.72
CA CYS A 92 -26.21 10.95 -5.74
C CYS A 92 -27.75 10.91 -5.72
N GLY A 93 -28.43 12.06 -5.59
CA GLY A 93 -29.89 12.17 -5.51
C GLY A 93 -30.49 11.90 -4.12
N CYS A 94 -29.70 11.39 -3.17
CA CYS A 94 -30.20 11.05 -1.83
C CYS A 94 -30.32 12.26 -0.88
N GLY A 95 -29.72 13.41 -1.20
CA GLY A 95 -29.66 14.57 -0.31
C GLY A 95 -31.00 15.06 0.24
N GLY A 96 -32.07 15.00 -0.57
CA GLY A 96 -33.42 15.40 -0.16
C GLY A 96 -34.15 14.41 0.75
N HIS A 97 -33.70 13.16 0.84
CA HIS A 97 -34.40 12.07 1.55
C HIS A 97 -33.60 11.46 2.70
N SER A 98 -32.27 11.43 2.60
CA SER A 98 -31.35 10.97 3.67
C SER A 98 -30.92 12.10 4.62
N GLY A 99 -31.24 13.35 4.31
CA GLY A 99 -30.87 14.51 5.14
C GLY A 99 -29.40 14.96 5.02
N HIS A 100 -28.64 14.40 4.07
CA HIS A 100 -27.24 14.75 3.84
C HIS A 100 -27.14 16.19 3.31
N ARG A 101 -26.28 17.00 3.93
CA ARG A 101 -26.12 18.43 3.62
C ARG A 101 -25.00 18.69 2.64
N PHE A 102 -24.06 17.75 2.53
CA PHE A 102 -22.83 17.81 1.76
C PHE A 102 -22.21 16.41 1.67
N LEU A 103 -21.18 16.25 0.85
CA LEU A 103 -20.54 14.98 0.52
C LEU A 103 -19.98 14.24 1.74
N ARG A 104 -19.51 14.96 2.77
CA ARG A 104 -19.04 14.34 4.02
C ARG A 104 -20.12 13.48 4.70
N ASP A 105 -21.38 13.94 4.71
CA ASP A 105 -22.48 13.24 5.39
C ASP A 105 -22.75 11.85 4.77
N CYS A 106 -22.34 11.60 3.52
CA CYS A 106 -22.44 10.27 2.92
C CYS A 106 -21.53 9.23 3.57
N PHE A 107 -20.47 9.65 4.26
CA PHE A 107 -19.47 8.77 4.87
C PHE A 107 -19.46 8.88 6.41
N ILE A 108 -19.63 10.09 6.95
CA ILE A 108 -19.40 10.41 8.37
C ILE A 108 -20.42 11.45 8.87
N ASN A 109 -21.14 11.07 9.93
CA ASN A 109 -22.10 11.91 10.64
C ASN A 109 -21.42 12.95 11.55
N ASP A 110 -22.19 13.94 12.02
CA ASP A 110 -21.70 15.00 12.94
C ASP A 110 -21.11 14.47 14.26
N ASP A 111 -21.34 13.20 14.62
CA ASP A 111 -20.82 12.54 15.84
C ASP A 111 -19.62 11.59 15.58
N TRP A 112 -19.04 11.62 14.37
CA TRP A 112 -18.01 10.68 13.88
C TRP A 112 -18.45 9.22 13.73
N THR A 113 -19.75 8.91 13.79
CA THR A 113 -20.22 7.59 13.31
C THR A 113 -20.12 7.52 11.79
N TYR A 114 -19.74 6.36 11.28
CA TYR A 114 -19.67 6.09 9.85
C TYR A 114 -21.02 5.63 9.31
N ASP A 115 -21.36 6.11 8.12
CA ASP A 115 -22.50 5.65 7.34
C ASP A 115 -22.03 4.56 6.34
N ASP A 116 -22.77 3.46 6.20
CA ASP A 116 -22.43 2.36 5.30
C ASP A 116 -22.91 2.57 3.86
N HIS A 117 -23.83 3.51 3.63
CA HIS A 117 -24.43 3.80 2.35
C HIS A 117 -23.40 4.22 1.29
N ALA A 118 -22.38 5.03 1.65
CA ALA A 118 -21.32 5.36 0.71
C ALA A 118 -20.54 4.14 0.22
N SER A 119 -20.42 3.05 0.98
CA SER A 119 -19.69 1.84 0.55
C SER A 119 -20.34 1.12 -0.64
N PHE A 120 -21.58 1.46 -0.98
CA PHE A 120 -22.35 0.94 -2.11
C PHE A 120 -22.74 2.04 -3.12
N CYS A 121 -22.22 3.27 -2.98
CA CYS A 121 -22.59 4.39 -3.83
C CYS A 121 -21.39 4.90 -4.64
N ASP A 122 -21.29 4.45 -5.89
CA ASP A 122 -20.24 4.86 -6.84
C ASP A 122 -20.21 6.38 -7.06
N VAL A 123 -21.34 7.08 -6.89
CA VAL A 123 -21.38 8.54 -6.95
C VAL A 123 -20.67 9.14 -5.73
N CYS A 124 -20.98 8.73 -4.50
CA CYS A 124 -20.31 9.22 -3.29
C CYS A 124 -18.81 8.89 -3.29
N ILE A 125 -18.43 7.63 -3.56
CA ILE A 125 -17.03 7.19 -3.65
C ILE A 125 -16.31 7.95 -4.76
N GLY A 126 -16.93 8.01 -5.93
CA GLY A 126 -16.40 8.71 -7.10
C GLY A 126 -16.19 10.19 -6.81
N GLU A 127 -17.17 10.89 -6.23
CA GLU A 127 -17.06 12.28 -5.83
C GLU A 127 -16.01 12.50 -4.74
N ALA A 128 -15.84 11.61 -3.75
CA ALA A 128 -14.82 11.77 -2.72
C ALA A 128 -13.39 11.57 -3.24
N ILE A 129 -13.16 10.57 -4.10
CA ILE A 129 -11.88 10.40 -4.81
C ILE A 129 -11.68 11.54 -5.81
N LYS A 130 -12.78 11.99 -6.45
CA LYS A 130 -12.84 13.24 -7.22
C LYS A 130 -12.94 14.50 -6.39
N VAL A 131 -12.70 14.36 -5.09
CA VAL A 131 -12.30 15.43 -4.19
C VAL A 131 -10.94 15.09 -3.56
N GLN A 132 -10.14 14.12 -4.03
CA GLN A 132 -8.75 13.83 -3.60
C GLN A 132 -7.60 14.21 -4.59
N GLU A 133 -7.73 14.01 -5.90
CA GLU A 133 -6.60 14.11 -6.86
C GLU A 133 -6.15 15.55 -7.35
N TYR A 134 -6.97 16.53 -7.75
CA TYR A 134 -6.48 17.80 -8.36
C TYR A 134 -6.09 18.97 -7.44
N LEU A 135 -6.32 18.98 -6.12
CA LEU A 135 -5.50 19.81 -5.20
C LEU A 135 -4.18 19.10 -4.83
N ALA A 136 -3.99 17.82 -5.17
CA ALA A 136 -2.66 17.20 -5.26
C ALA A 136 -2.03 17.55 -6.62
N SER A 137 -2.85 17.86 -7.63
CA SER A 137 -2.48 18.69 -8.78
C SER A 137 -2.59 20.21 -8.53
N GLY A 138 -2.71 20.68 -7.29
CA GLY A 138 -2.59 22.11 -6.91
C GLY A 138 -3.75 23.08 -7.24
N LYS A 139 -4.98 22.61 -7.51
CA LYS A 139 -6.18 23.47 -7.62
C LYS A 139 -6.56 24.14 -6.28
N THR A 140 -7.64 24.91 -6.26
CA THR A 140 -8.29 25.46 -5.06
C THR A 140 -9.62 24.76 -4.76
N LEU A 141 -10.13 24.85 -3.52
CA LEU A 141 -11.36 24.16 -3.10
C LEU A 141 -12.58 24.62 -3.93
N THR A 142 -12.59 25.90 -4.31
CA THR A 142 -13.58 26.50 -5.21
C THR A 142 -13.52 25.91 -6.61
N GLU A 143 -12.33 25.57 -7.12
CA GLU A 143 -12.19 24.99 -8.45
C GLU A 143 -12.75 23.56 -8.50
N ALA A 144 -12.40 22.66 -7.57
CA ALA A 144 -13.03 21.34 -7.60
C ALA A 144 -14.53 21.39 -7.34
N ARG A 145 -15.01 22.29 -6.49
CA ARG A 145 -16.45 22.51 -6.33
C ARG A 145 -17.11 22.82 -7.67
N ALA A 146 -16.54 23.73 -8.47
CA ALA A 146 -17.06 24.05 -9.80
C ALA A 146 -16.99 22.87 -10.79
N LEU A 147 -16.00 22.00 -10.61
CA LEU A 147 -15.69 20.89 -11.51
C LEU A 147 -16.52 19.62 -11.20
N ILE A 148 -16.80 19.36 -9.91
CA ILE A 148 -17.84 18.44 -9.44
C ILE A 148 -19.22 18.94 -9.86
N ASP A 149 -19.53 20.23 -9.62
CA ASP A 149 -20.81 20.81 -10.02
C ASP A 149 -21.01 20.71 -11.55
N ASP A 150 -19.98 20.95 -12.38
CA ASP A 150 -20.06 20.83 -13.85
C ASP A 150 -20.22 19.36 -14.32
N GLU A 151 -19.47 18.41 -13.75
CA GLU A 151 -19.51 17.02 -14.19
C GLU A 151 -20.80 16.32 -13.75
N TYR A 152 -21.18 16.47 -12.47
CA TYR A 152 -22.23 15.66 -11.88
C TYR A 152 -23.64 16.27 -12.03
N SER A 153 -23.79 17.59 -12.18
CA SER A 153 -25.09 18.18 -12.52
C SER A 153 -25.66 17.68 -13.85
N LYS A 154 -24.78 17.32 -14.80
CA LYS A 154 -25.14 16.75 -16.11
C LYS A 154 -25.65 15.31 -16.01
N LYS A 155 -25.46 14.63 -14.87
CA LYS A 155 -25.87 13.23 -14.63
C LYS A 155 -27.28 13.12 -14.02
N GLY A 156 -27.94 14.24 -13.71
CA GLY A 156 -29.38 14.29 -13.42
C GLY A 156 -29.81 13.93 -11.99
N GLY A 157 -28.88 13.76 -11.05
CA GLY A 157 -29.20 13.61 -9.63
C GLY A 157 -29.37 14.96 -8.91
N ASP A 158 -30.35 15.06 -8.02
CA ASP A 158 -30.51 16.21 -7.13
C ASP A 158 -29.31 16.33 -6.19
N LYS A 159 -28.74 17.53 -6.09
CA LYS A 159 -27.59 17.80 -5.24
C LYS A 159 -27.98 18.15 -3.80
N THR A 160 -27.14 17.77 -2.85
CA THR A 160 -27.26 18.24 -1.46
C THR A 160 -27.24 19.77 -1.38
N ASN A 161 -27.96 20.35 -0.41
CA ASN A 161 -28.03 21.81 -0.22
C ASN A 161 -26.77 22.38 0.44
N THR A 162 -25.64 22.25 -0.25
CA THR A 162 -24.31 22.63 0.24
C THR A 162 -24.02 24.09 -0.13
N PRO A 163 -23.74 24.97 0.86
CA PRO A 163 -23.32 26.35 0.60
C PRO A 163 -22.12 26.45 -0.36
N PRO A 164 -21.91 27.59 -1.03
CA PRO A 164 -20.68 27.84 -1.77
C PRO A 164 -19.44 27.72 -0.86
N VAL A 165 -18.31 27.32 -1.45
CA VAL A 165 -17.00 27.29 -0.78
C VAL A 165 -16.66 28.67 -0.22
N SER A 166 -16.12 28.72 0.99
CA SER A 166 -15.70 29.95 1.65
C SER A 166 -14.47 29.75 2.53
N ASP A 167 -13.48 30.64 2.40
CA ASP A 167 -12.31 30.69 3.30
C ASP A 167 -12.69 31.03 4.75
N SER A 168 -13.92 31.49 4.99
CA SER A 168 -14.50 31.74 6.32
C SER A 168 -15.51 30.67 6.76
N TYR A 169 -15.58 29.54 6.05
CA TYR A 169 -16.39 28.39 6.48
C TYR A 169 -15.86 27.86 7.82
N ILE A 170 -16.77 27.47 8.71
CA ILE A 170 -16.44 26.85 9.99
C ILE A 170 -16.86 25.39 9.91
N PRO A 171 -15.91 24.44 9.76
CA PRO A 171 -16.22 23.02 9.71
C PRO A 171 -16.90 22.55 11.00
N LYS A 172 -17.92 21.70 10.83
CA LYS A 172 -18.56 20.94 11.90
C LYS A 172 -17.62 19.86 12.43
N LEU A 173 -16.89 19.20 11.53
CA LEU A 173 -15.80 18.29 11.85
C LEU A 173 -14.48 18.84 11.33
N THR A 174 -13.50 18.97 12.24
CA THR A 174 -12.13 19.35 11.88
C THR A 174 -11.26 18.12 11.65
N PRO A 175 -10.37 18.14 10.63
CA PRO A 175 -9.35 17.12 10.39
C PRO A 175 -8.56 16.75 11.64
N LYS A 176 -8.19 15.47 11.75
CA LYS A 176 -7.20 15.03 12.74
C LYS A 176 -5.75 15.09 12.24
N LEU A 177 -5.52 15.25 10.94
CA LEU A 177 -4.24 15.64 10.33
C LEU A 177 -4.50 16.43 9.03
N SER A 178 -3.61 17.38 8.71
CA SER A 178 -3.84 18.38 7.64
C SER A 178 -3.12 18.04 6.34
N GLY A 179 -3.76 18.28 5.19
CA GLY A 179 -3.13 18.24 3.86
C GLY A 179 -4.17 17.98 2.76
N VAL A 180 -4.46 18.97 1.93
CA VAL A 180 -5.77 19.14 1.27
C VAL A 180 -5.62 19.05 -0.27
N PRO A 181 -6.16 18.02 -0.97
CA PRO A 181 -6.14 17.89 -2.45
C PRO A 181 -7.49 17.49 -3.18
N GLN A 182 -8.10 18.16 -4.22
CA GLN A 182 -9.47 17.96 -4.90
C GLN A 182 -9.62 18.02 -6.50
N PRO A 183 -10.33 17.09 -7.22
CA PRO A 183 -10.63 16.94 -8.71
C PRO A 183 -11.76 17.59 -9.62
N VAL A 184 -12.02 16.92 -10.79
CA VAL A 184 -12.90 17.05 -12.03
C VAL A 184 -13.13 15.62 -12.64
N SER A 185 -13.00 15.38 -13.97
CA SER A 185 -13.88 14.53 -14.79
C SER A 185 -13.30 13.36 -15.59
N THR A 186 -14.20 12.44 -15.99
CA THR A 186 -13.93 11.11 -16.58
C THR A 186 -13.88 11.10 -18.13
N PRO A 187 -12.83 10.49 -18.73
CA PRO A 187 -12.74 10.27 -20.20
C PRO A 187 -13.27 8.93 -20.80
N SER A 188 -12.71 8.55 -21.96
CA SER A 188 -13.15 7.53 -22.92
C SER A 188 -12.27 6.27 -22.91
N ALA A 189 -12.89 5.12 -23.20
CA ALA A 189 -12.25 3.80 -23.34
C ALA A 189 -10.92 3.85 -24.10
N ALA A 190 -9.91 3.20 -23.52
CA ALA A 190 -8.53 3.47 -23.84
C ALA A 190 -7.93 2.49 -24.85
N ASP A 191 -7.45 3.00 -25.99
CA ASP A 191 -6.52 2.22 -26.81
C ASP A 191 -5.20 2.00 -26.05
N LEU A 192 -4.91 0.72 -25.79
CA LEU A 192 -3.69 0.17 -25.18
C LEU A 192 -2.97 -0.83 -26.13
N SER A 193 -3.38 -0.90 -27.39
CA SER A 193 -2.92 -1.94 -28.34
C SER A 193 -1.41 -1.89 -28.56
N GLY A 194 -0.86 -0.68 -28.78
CA GLY A 194 0.57 -0.41 -28.97
C GLY A 194 1.45 -0.59 -27.72
N TYR A 195 0.85 -0.92 -26.57
CA TYR A 195 1.57 -1.07 -25.30
C TYR A 195 1.59 -2.53 -24.83
N SER A 196 2.73 -3.00 -24.31
CA SER A 196 2.89 -4.34 -23.72
C SER A 196 3.37 -4.22 -22.27
N LEU A 197 3.26 -5.29 -21.47
CA LEU A 197 3.98 -5.42 -20.20
C LEU A 197 5.40 -5.96 -20.43
N SER A 198 6.37 -5.55 -19.62
CA SER A 198 7.75 -6.04 -19.75
C SER A 198 7.83 -7.51 -19.35
N ASP A 199 8.76 -8.29 -19.91
CA ASP A 199 8.97 -9.69 -19.52
C ASP A 199 9.35 -9.84 -18.04
N SER A 200 9.81 -8.76 -17.40
CA SER A 200 10.13 -8.65 -15.98
C SER A 200 8.98 -8.21 -15.07
N PHE A 201 7.78 -7.94 -15.60
CA PHE A 201 6.68 -7.35 -14.83
C PHE A 201 5.30 -7.69 -15.43
N LYS A 202 4.92 -8.97 -15.38
CA LYS A 202 3.63 -9.46 -15.93
C LYS A 202 2.66 -9.99 -14.89
N SER A 203 3.11 -10.16 -13.65
CA SER A 203 2.36 -10.85 -12.61
C SER A 203 2.69 -10.34 -11.21
N ILE A 204 1.83 -10.69 -10.25
CA ILE A 204 2.08 -10.42 -8.83
C ILE A 204 3.40 -11.01 -8.33
N ALA A 205 3.82 -12.15 -8.88
CA ALA A 205 5.09 -12.78 -8.55
C ALA A 205 6.29 -11.89 -8.92
N ASP A 206 6.19 -11.10 -9.98
CA ASP A 206 7.29 -10.27 -10.46
C ASP A 206 7.48 -9.03 -9.59
N GLY A 207 6.38 -8.36 -9.22
CA GLY A 207 6.41 -7.32 -8.19
C GLY A 207 6.89 -7.84 -6.83
N LEU A 208 6.47 -9.04 -6.43
CA LEU A 208 6.91 -9.69 -5.19
C LEU A 208 8.41 -10.03 -5.18
N LYS A 209 9.03 -10.33 -6.34
CA LYS A 209 10.49 -10.50 -6.47
C LYS A 209 11.24 -9.17 -6.36
N LEU A 210 10.60 -8.05 -6.71
CA LEU A 210 11.14 -6.70 -6.54
C LEU A 210 10.82 -6.09 -5.17
N THR A 211 10.00 -6.76 -4.36
CA THR A 211 9.59 -6.31 -3.03
C THR A 211 10.41 -7.00 -1.93
N PRO A 212 11.06 -6.26 -1.01
CA PRO A 212 11.71 -6.83 0.17
C PRO A 212 10.81 -7.75 0.98
N SER A 213 11.37 -8.71 1.71
CA SER A 213 10.60 -9.53 2.66
C SER A 213 9.83 -8.67 3.67
N GLY A 214 8.61 -9.09 4.00
CA GLY A 214 7.77 -8.46 5.04
C GLY A 214 6.54 -7.72 4.53
N ALA A 215 6.23 -7.76 3.22
CA ALA A 215 4.97 -7.22 2.71
C ALA A 215 3.79 -8.05 3.23
N ASN A 216 2.88 -7.42 3.96
CA ASN A 216 1.72 -8.06 4.59
C ASN A 216 0.54 -8.23 3.61
N ARG A 217 0.56 -7.47 2.51
CA ARG A 217 -0.35 -7.57 1.37
C ARG A 217 0.39 -7.14 0.11
N ALA A 218 0.08 -7.75 -1.01
CA ALA A 218 0.44 -7.23 -2.32
C ALA A 218 -0.71 -7.46 -3.30
N TYR A 219 -0.84 -6.60 -4.30
CA TYR A 219 -1.79 -6.78 -5.38
C TYR A 219 -1.21 -6.36 -6.73
N PHE A 220 -1.77 -6.93 -7.79
CA PHE A 220 -1.39 -6.71 -9.17
C PHE A 220 -2.64 -6.54 -10.03
N VAL A 221 -2.58 -5.61 -10.97
CA VAL A 221 -3.63 -5.30 -11.96
C VAL A 221 -2.99 -5.23 -13.34
N ASN A 222 -3.50 -6.03 -14.28
CA ASN A 222 -3.14 -5.99 -15.69
C ASN A 222 -4.24 -5.24 -16.45
N SER A 223 -4.17 -3.90 -16.47
CA SER A 223 -5.24 -3.08 -17.06
C SER A 223 -5.49 -3.42 -18.53
N LYS A 224 -4.45 -3.82 -19.28
CA LYS A 224 -4.60 -4.27 -20.68
C LYS A 224 -5.45 -5.54 -20.82
N MET A 225 -5.37 -6.47 -19.87
CA MET A 225 -6.22 -7.66 -19.86
C MET A 225 -7.67 -7.34 -19.47
N LEU A 226 -7.85 -6.34 -18.60
CA LEU A 226 -9.16 -5.99 -18.03
C LEU A 226 -9.93 -4.96 -18.85
N THR A 227 -9.26 -4.12 -19.65
CA THR A 227 -9.90 -3.12 -20.54
C THR A 227 -10.81 -3.81 -21.55
N GLY A 228 -12.05 -3.30 -21.70
CA GLY A 228 -13.10 -3.89 -22.51
C GLY A 228 -13.82 -5.10 -21.87
N THR A 229 -13.56 -5.38 -20.58
CA THR A 229 -14.20 -6.49 -19.84
C THR A 229 -15.05 -5.99 -18.68
N GLU A 230 -15.91 -6.84 -18.13
CA GLU A 230 -16.72 -6.53 -16.95
C GLU A 230 -15.91 -6.14 -15.70
N LEU A 231 -14.61 -6.46 -15.66
CA LEU A 231 -13.68 -6.08 -14.58
C LEU A 231 -13.08 -4.66 -14.75
N GLU A 232 -13.20 -4.01 -15.92
CA GLU A 232 -12.63 -2.67 -16.17
C GLU A 232 -13.13 -1.62 -15.16
N PRO A 233 -14.45 -1.46 -14.91
CA PRO A 233 -14.94 -0.37 -14.06
C PRO A 233 -14.51 -0.51 -12.59
N GLN A 234 -14.22 -1.73 -12.13
CA GLN A 234 -13.92 -2.03 -10.73
C GLN A 234 -12.44 -1.92 -10.40
N TYR A 235 -11.56 -2.24 -11.35
CA TYR A 235 -10.12 -2.39 -11.10
C TYR A 235 -9.24 -1.49 -11.99
N VAL A 236 -9.82 -0.84 -13.00
CA VAL A 236 -9.08 -0.07 -14.02
C VAL A 236 -9.59 1.36 -14.17
N GLY A 237 -10.84 1.66 -13.81
CA GLY A 237 -11.40 3.01 -13.89
C GLY A 237 -10.47 4.06 -13.24
N GLY A 238 -9.95 4.99 -14.05
CA GLY A 238 -8.95 5.99 -13.64
C GLY A 238 -7.49 5.66 -13.98
N MET A 239 -7.12 4.39 -14.21
CA MET A 239 -5.76 3.98 -14.62
C MET A 239 -5.49 4.16 -16.12
N THR A 240 -6.53 4.01 -16.93
CA THR A 240 -6.45 3.99 -18.41
C THR A 240 -6.81 5.32 -19.07
N GLU A 241 -7.19 6.31 -18.27
CA GLU A 241 -7.65 7.60 -18.76
C GLU A 241 -6.50 8.41 -19.42
N PRO A 242 -6.78 9.20 -20.48
CA PRO A 242 -5.84 10.10 -21.15
C PRO A 242 -4.97 10.95 -20.20
N ASP A 243 -5.56 11.46 -19.12
CA ASP A 243 -4.90 12.29 -18.10
C ASP A 243 -4.78 11.57 -16.74
N SER A 244 -4.69 10.22 -16.77
CA SER A 244 -4.47 9.38 -15.58
C SER A 244 -3.10 9.62 -14.92
N PHE A 245 -2.73 8.78 -13.96
CA PHE A 245 -1.54 8.92 -13.12
C PHE A 245 -0.28 9.35 -13.89
N TYR A 246 0.23 10.54 -13.56
CA TYR A 246 1.38 11.19 -14.22
C TYR A 246 1.19 11.61 -15.70
N GLY A 247 -0.04 11.73 -16.19
CA GLY A 247 -0.35 12.06 -17.58
C GLY A 247 -0.05 10.93 -18.57
N LYS A 248 -0.06 9.67 -18.10
CA LYS A 248 0.14 8.47 -18.91
C LYS A 248 -0.71 7.32 -18.41
N LYS A 249 -1.30 6.58 -19.35
CA LYS A 249 -2.06 5.35 -19.08
C LYS A 249 -1.17 4.30 -18.43
N LEU A 250 -1.66 3.68 -17.35
CA LEU A 250 -1.07 2.50 -16.73
C LEU A 250 -1.50 1.25 -17.49
N ILE A 251 -0.55 0.36 -17.81
CA ILE A 251 -0.77 -0.95 -18.46
C ILE A 251 -0.70 -2.09 -17.44
N GLY A 252 0.13 -1.90 -16.42
CA GLY A 252 0.30 -2.81 -15.30
C GLY A 252 0.57 -2.03 -14.02
N MET A 253 -0.06 -2.45 -12.94
CA MET A 253 0.11 -1.85 -11.62
C MET A 253 0.37 -2.95 -10.61
N TYR A 254 1.44 -2.83 -9.84
CA TYR A 254 1.68 -3.63 -8.65
C TYR A 254 1.80 -2.69 -7.45
N SER A 255 1.30 -3.12 -6.31
CA SER A 255 1.53 -2.45 -5.04
C SER A 255 1.72 -3.48 -3.94
N ALA A 256 2.57 -3.16 -2.96
CA ALA A 256 2.78 -3.95 -1.77
C ALA A 256 2.78 -3.09 -0.52
N ASP A 257 1.97 -3.51 0.44
CA ASP A 257 1.83 -2.92 1.75
C ASP A 257 2.72 -3.68 2.74
N PHE A 258 3.38 -2.96 3.63
CA PHE A 258 4.07 -3.49 4.83
C PHE A 258 3.30 -3.07 6.09
N SER A 259 2.71 -1.87 6.06
CA SER A 259 1.80 -1.31 7.05
C SER A 259 0.94 -0.22 6.38
N PRO A 260 -0.10 0.32 7.02
CA PRO A 260 -0.87 1.45 6.47
C PRO A 260 -0.02 2.69 6.12
N THR A 261 1.16 2.83 6.72
CA THR A 261 2.11 3.94 6.51
C THR A 261 3.45 3.49 5.89
N SER A 262 3.50 2.31 5.28
CA SER A 262 4.70 1.84 4.57
C SER A 262 4.30 0.91 3.43
N TRP A 263 4.52 1.38 2.21
CA TRP A 263 4.12 0.70 0.97
C TRP A 263 5.07 1.03 -0.18
N ILE A 264 4.89 0.33 -1.30
CA ILE A 264 5.61 0.51 -2.57
C ILE A 264 4.68 0.19 -3.75
N GLU A 265 4.76 1.00 -4.80
CA GLU A 265 4.06 0.85 -6.09
C GLU A 265 5.08 0.72 -7.23
N LEU A 266 4.78 -0.17 -8.18
CA LEU A 266 5.55 -0.43 -9.39
C LEU A 266 4.60 -0.37 -10.58
N HIS A 267 4.83 0.60 -11.48
CA HIS A 267 3.89 0.98 -12.53
C HIS A 267 4.52 0.79 -13.91
N ASP A 268 3.91 0.00 -14.79
CA ASP A 268 4.29 -0.07 -16.20
C ASP A 268 3.44 0.92 -17.01
N LEU A 269 4.08 2.01 -17.42
CA LEU A 269 3.53 3.06 -18.28
C LEU A 269 3.81 2.78 -19.77
N GLY A 270 4.45 1.65 -20.07
CA GLY A 270 4.75 1.22 -21.42
C GLY A 270 5.96 1.94 -22.00
N TYR A 271 6.11 1.82 -23.32
CA TYR A 271 7.23 2.43 -24.04
C TYR A 271 6.71 3.43 -25.07
N ASP A 272 7.07 4.70 -24.89
CA ASP A 272 6.81 5.78 -25.85
C ASP A 272 8.14 6.41 -26.24
N ASN A 273 8.67 5.97 -27.38
CA ASN A 273 9.93 6.42 -27.96
C ASN A 273 9.94 7.92 -28.36
N THR A 274 8.83 8.65 -28.20
CA THR A 274 8.72 10.08 -28.52
C THR A 274 8.57 10.99 -27.29
N LYS A 275 8.25 10.46 -26.09
CA LYS A 275 7.91 11.28 -24.89
C LYS A 275 8.45 10.76 -23.56
N ASP A 276 9.56 10.01 -23.57
CA ASP A 276 10.00 9.20 -22.42
C ASP A 276 10.74 9.98 -21.29
N ALA A 277 10.91 11.30 -21.42
CA ALA A 277 11.92 12.05 -20.65
C ALA A 277 11.40 12.99 -19.53
N SER A 278 10.09 13.05 -19.25
CA SER A 278 9.56 14.05 -18.30
C SER A 278 8.33 13.62 -17.50
N LEU A 279 8.45 12.55 -16.72
CA LEU A 279 7.54 12.33 -15.58
C LEU A 279 8.13 13.04 -14.37
N ARG A 280 7.50 14.16 -13.97
CA ARG A 280 7.82 14.87 -12.72
C ARG A 280 6.58 14.83 -11.86
N THR A 281 6.69 14.15 -10.72
CA THR A 281 5.57 13.92 -9.81
C THR A 281 5.97 14.54 -8.47
N HIS A 282 5.06 15.24 -7.79
CA HIS A 282 5.36 15.81 -6.48
C HIS A 282 5.30 14.66 -5.46
N ALA A 283 6.46 14.10 -5.13
CA ALA A 283 6.57 13.12 -4.06
C ALA A 283 6.41 13.83 -2.70
N GLU A 284 5.54 13.28 -1.85
CA GLU A 284 5.34 13.74 -0.48
C GLU A 284 6.61 13.61 0.37
N GLN A 285 6.66 14.29 1.52
CA GLN A 285 7.84 14.28 2.37
C GLN A 285 8.16 12.87 2.90
N GLY A 286 9.26 12.29 2.42
CA GLY A 286 9.69 10.91 2.75
C GLY A 286 9.43 9.89 1.64
N MET A 287 8.67 10.27 0.62
CA MET A 287 8.44 9.45 -0.58
C MET A 287 9.55 9.67 -1.62
N LYS A 288 9.73 8.68 -2.50
CA LYS A 288 10.53 8.79 -3.72
C LYS A 288 9.70 8.33 -4.91
N ASN A 289 9.86 9.07 -6.01
CA ASN A 289 9.42 8.70 -7.34
C ASN A 289 10.66 8.51 -8.21
N VAL A 290 10.94 7.27 -8.62
CA VAL A 290 12.09 6.98 -9.47
C VAL A 290 11.60 6.53 -10.83
N VAL A 291 11.75 7.44 -11.78
CA VAL A 291 11.36 7.27 -13.18
C VAL A 291 12.45 6.50 -13.90
N TYR A 292 12.48 5.19 -13.65
CA TYR A 292 12.78 4.27 -14.74
C TYR A 292 11.50 4.15 -15.56
N THR A 293 11.64 4.12 -16.88
CA THR A 293 10.45 4.16 -17.75
C THR A 293 9.62 2.89 -17.59
N ARG A 294 10.26 1.77 -17.19
CA ARG A 294 9.62 0.46 -16.94
C ARG A 294 10.36 -0.35 -15.86
N PRO A 295 9.75 -0.65 -14.69
CA PRO A 295 8.61 0.05 -14.10
C PRO A 295 9.03 1.42 -13.55
N LEU A 296 8.10 2.37 -13.50
CA LEU A 296 8.21 3.51 -12.60
C LEU A 296 8.01 3.02 -11.17
N ILE A 297 8.84 3.49 -10.25
CA ILE A 297 8.82 3.08 -8.84
C ILE A 297 8.35 4.25 -7.99
N TYR A 298 7.28 4.09 -7.22
CA TYR A 298 6.73 5.13 -6.35
C TYR A 298 6.46 4.57 -4.96
N GLY A 299 6.90 5.25 -3.90
CA GLY A 299 6.67 4.76 -2.55
C GLY A 299 7.60 5.39 -1.51
N HIS A 300 7.62 4.80 -0.32
CA HIS A 300 8.46 5.28 0.78
C HIS A 300 9.95 5.13 0.44
N SER A 301 10.77 6.13 0.77
CA SER A 301 12.18 6.23 0.33
C SER A 301 12.99 4.94 0.48
N VAL A 302 12.86 4.26 1.62
CA VAL A 302 13.57 3.02 1.94
C VAL A 302 13.08 1.86 1.06
N ASN A 303 11.78 1.75 0.82
CA ASN A 303 11.21 0.71 -0.03
C ASN A 303 11.66 0.89 -1.48
N VAL A 304 11.67 2.14 -1.96
CA VAL A 304 12.18 2.49 -3.30
C VAL A 304 13.67 2.15 -3.44
N ASP A 305 14.51 2.52 -2.47
CA ASP A 305 15.94 2.17 -2.51
C ASP A 305 16.17 0.65 -2.51
N ASN A 306 15.34 -0.10 -1.79
CA ASN A 306 15.41 -1.56 -1.78
C ASN A 306 14.95 -2.20 -3.11
N VAL A 307 13.91 -1.68 -3.77
CA VAL A 307 13.53 -2.08 -5.14
C VAL A 307 14.71 -1.85 -6.09
N LEU A 308 15.33 -0.67 -6.03
CA LEU A 308 16.50 -0.35 -6.86
C LEU A 308 17.70 -1.25 -6.59
N LYS A 309 17.86 -1.75 -5.36
CA LYS A 309 18.86 -2.76 -5.02
C LYS A 309 18.51 -4.10 -5.67
N LEU A 310 17.26 -4.57 -5.53
CA LEU A 310 16.78 -5.83 -6.12
C LEU A 310 16.81 -5.83 -7.65
N MET A 311 16.56 -4.69 -8.30
CA MET A 311 16.71 -4.56 -9.76
C MET A 311 18.16 -4.66 -10.25
N LYS A 312 19.13 -4.27 -9.41
CA LYS A 312 20.58 -4.34 -9.74
C LYS A 312 21.19 -5.69 -9.35
N ASP A 313 20.74 -6.26 -8.25
CA ASP A 313 21.16 -7.54 -7.70
C ASP A 313 19.94 -8.30 -7.15
N PRO A 314 19.27 -9.12 -7.99
CA PRO A 314 18.09 -9.88 -7.58
C PRO A 314 18.34 -10.92 -6.48
N ALA A 315 19.60 -11.27 -6.21
CA ALA A 315 20.00 -12.17 -5.13
C ALA A 315 20.47 -11.39 -3.86
N GLY A 316 20.59 -10.07 -3.95
CA GLY A 316 21.22 -9.22 -2.92
C GLY A 316 20.41 -8.99 -1.66
N MET A 317 19.16 -9.47 -1.58
CA MET A 317 18.35 -9.55 -0.37
C MET A 317 17.17 -10.51 -0.55
N SER A 318 16.57 -10.96 0.56
CA SER A 318 15.35 -11.76 0.54
C SER A 318 14.13 -10.93 0.15
N THR A 319 13.20 -11.55 -0.57
CA THR A 319 12.03 -10.90 -1.17
C THR A 319 10.74 -11.42 -0.54
N SER A 320 9.64 -10.69 -0.71
CA SER A 320 8.31 -11.16 -0.27
C SER A 320 7.77 -12.29 -1.15
N TYR A 321 8.33 -12.52 -2.34
CA TYR A 321 8.01 -13.69 -3.16
C TYR A 321 8.15 -15.01 -2.40
N THR A 322 9.22 -15.19 -1.61
CA THR A 322 9.44 -16.43 -0.84
C THR A 322 8.31 -16.71 0.15
N THR A 323 7.70 -15.68 0.74
CA THR A 323 6.56 -15.82 1.67
C THR A 323 5.34 -16.40 0.94
N TYR A 324 5.01 -15.88 -0.24
CA TYR A 324 3.80 -16.27 -0.97
C TYR A 324 4.00 -17.39 -2.00
N LYS A 325 5.24 -17.82 -2.24
CA LYS A 325 5.60 -18.87 -3.21
C LYS A 325 4.73 -20.14 -3.09
N PRO A 326 4.40 -20.68 -1.89
CA PRO A 326 3.57 -21.89 -1.81
C PRO A 326 2.20 -21.72 -2.48
N LEU A 327 1.54 -20.56 -2.28
CA LEU A 327 0.27 -20.24 -2.94
C LEU A 327 0.44 -20.10 -4.45
N LEU A 328 1.47 -19.36 -4.87
CA LEU A 328 1.75 -19.05 -6.27
C LEU A 328 2.10 -20.33 -7.06
N ASP A 329 2.83 -21.26 -6.47
CA ASP A 329 3.13 -22.57 -7.10
C ASP A 329 1.84 -23.41 -7.34
N ALA A 330 0.74 -23.14 -6.64
CA ALA A 330 -0.50 -23.89 -6.71
C ALA A 330 -1.54 -23.32 -7.70
N VAL A 331 -1.34 -22.11 -8.24
CA VAL A 331 -2.33 -21.35 -9.03
C VAL A 331 -1.74 -20.73 -10.30
N ASP A 332 -2.58 -20.42 -11.29
CA ASP A 332 -2.16 -19.69 -12.49
C ASP A 332 -2.13 -18.17 -12.25
N TYR A 333 -1.15 -17.71 -11.47
CA TYR A 333 -0.94 -16.27 -11.21
C TYR A 333 -0.37 -15.51 -12.41
N GLN A 334 0.10 -16.21 -13.46
CA GLN A 334 0.74 -15.60 -14.62
C GLN A 334 -0.29 -15.04 -15.60
N ASN A 335 -1.46 -15.67 -15.67
CA ASN A 335 -2.60 -15.22 -16.47
C ASN A 335 -3.69 -14.50 -15.63
N ALA A 336 -3.32 -14.00 -14.44
CA ALA A 336 -4.21 -13.23 -13.58
C ALA A 336 -4.46 -11.81 -14.14
N GLY A 337 -5.73 -11.42 -14.29
CA GLY A 337 -6.11 -10.05 -14.65
C GLY A 337 -6.00 -9.10 -13.46
N VAL A 338 -6.53 -9.55 -12.31
CA VAL A 338 -6.24 -9.03 -10.98
C VAL A 338 -5.71 -10.18 -10.14
N ALA A 339 -4.68 -9.95 -9.33
CA ALA A 339 -4.26 -10.88 -8.28
C ALA A 339 -3.98 -10.13 -6.97
N ILE A 340 -4.28 -10.76 -5.84
CA ILE A 340 -3.94 -10.27 -4.50
C ILE A 340 -3.34 -11.43 -3.70
N VAL A 341 -2.27 -11.17 -2.98
CA VAL A 341 -1.84 -11.97 -1.82
C VAL A 341 -1.97 -11.16 -0.55
N LEU A 342 -2.30 -11.81 0.56
CA LEU A 342 -2.25 -11.18 1.87
C LEU A 342 -1.90 -12.19 2.97
N THR A 343 -1.05 -11.76 3.90
CA THR A 343 -0.96 -12.40 5.22
C THR A 343 -2.25 -12.12 5.97
N GLN A 344 -2.88 -13.18 6.50
CA GLN A 344 -4.05 -13.06 7.35
C GLN A 344 -3.79 -13.87 8.63
N PRO A 345 -3.78 -13.26 9.82
CA PRO A 345 -3.70 -14.01 11.07
C PRO A 345 -5.01 -14.82 11.26
N GLY A 346 -5.02 -16.06 10.77
CA GLY A 346 -6.24 -16.81 10.49
C GLY A 346 -6.46 -18.10 11.32
N ARG A 347 -7.65 -18.70 11.09
CA ARG A 347 -8.15 -19.89 11.80
C ARG A 347 -7.82 -21.22 11.15
N PHE A 348 -7.28 -21.25 9.93
CA PHE A 348 -6.69 -22.46 9.33
C PHE A 348 -5.61 -22.13 8.28
N SER A 349 -5.57 -20.89 7.80
CA SER A 349 -4.57 -20.34 6.88
C SER A 349 -3.88 -19.11 7.47
N ASP A 350 -2.62 -18.90 7.10
CA ASP A 350 -1.76 -17.78 7.49
C ASP A 350 -1.48 -16.80 6.32
N ILE A 351 -1.48 -17.31 5.09
CA ILE A 351 -1.38 -16.53 3.85
C ILE A 351 -2.46 -16.97 2.85
N ASN A 352 -3.09 -15.97 2.23
CA ASN A 352 -4.19 -16.17 1.29
C ASN A 352 -3.88 -15.51 -0.04
N TYR A 353 -4.40 -16.08 -1.13
CA TYR A 353 -4.34 -15.56 -2.48
C TYR A 353 -5.75 -15.49 -3.06
N TRP A 354 -6.01 -14.50 -3.88
CA TRP A 354 -7.10 -14.57 -4.85
C TRP A 354 -6.74 -13.89 -6.17
N SER A 355 -7.36 -14.32 -7.26
CA SER A 355 -7.29 -13.64 -8.55
C SER A 355 -8.61 -13.70 -9.31
N MET A 356 -8.84 -12.69 -10.15
CA MET A 356 -9.90 -12.66 -11.15
C MET A 356 -9.31 -12.52 -12.54
N THR A 357 -9.75 -13.37 -13.47
CA THR A 357 -9.30 -13.39 -14.87
C THR A 357 -10.52 -13.39 -15.81
N PRO A 358 -10.58 -12.50 -16.82
CA PRO A 358 -11.56 -12.62 -17.90
C PRO A 358 -11.34 -13.90 -18.71
N VAL A 359 -12.37 -14.75 -18.81
CA VAL A 359 -12.36 -16.01 -19.57
C VAL A 359 -13.64 -16.12 -20.38
N ASN A 360 -13.54 -16.02 -21.71
CA ASN A 360 -14.64 -16.24 -22.66
C ASN A 360 -15.94 -15.45 -22.36
N GLY A 361 -15.82 -14.18 -21.93
CA GLY A 361 -16.96 -13.33 -21.57
C GLY A 361 -17.56 -13.61 -20.20
N LYS A 362 -16.79 -14.26 -19.32
CA LYS A 362 -17.05 -14.49 -17.89
C LYS A 362 -15.83 -14.11 -17.06
N VAL A 363 -15.94 -14.17 -15.75
CA VAL A 363 -14.80 -14.12 -14.82
C VAL A 363 -14.51 -15.49 -14.23
N GLU A 364 -13.24 -15.86 -14.21
CA GLU A 364 -12.70 -16.94 -13.38
C GLU A 364 -12.11 -16.35 -12.10
N LEU A 365 -12.67 -16.73 -10.96
CA LEU A 365 -12.08 -16.54 -9.63
C LEU A 365 -11.25 -17.76 -9.26
N VAL A 366 -10.03 -17.51 -8.79
CA VAL A 366 -9.23 -18.48 -8.07
C VAL A 366 -8.99 -17.95 -6.66
N LYS A 367 -9.26 -18.77 -5.65
CA LYS A 367 -8.87 -18.55 -4.24
C LYS A 367 -7.82 -19.60 -3.89
N ALA A 368 -6.81 -19.23 -3.10
CA ALA A 368 -5.91 -20.21 -2.49
C ALA A 368 -5.54 -19.85 -1.04
N TYR A 369 -5.42 -20.87 -0.20
CA TYR A 369 -5.19 -20.78 1.24
C TYR A 369 -4.05 -21.72 1.62
N ASN A 370 -2.97 -21.22 2.24
CA ASN A 370 -1.89 -22.06 2.75
C ASN A 370 -2.32 -22.64 4.08
N LEU A 371 -2.53 -23.95 4.13
CA LEU A 371 -3.04 -24.63 5.32
C LEU A 371 -1.99 -24.61 6.44
N THR A 372 -2.45 -24.65 7.69
CA THR A 372 -1.57 -24.71 8.86
C THR A 372 -1.83 -26.00 9.63
N ASP A 373 -0.77 -26.71 10.02
CA ASP A 373 -0.74 -28.12 10.48
C ASP A 373 -1.54 -28.44 11.77
N SER A 374 -2.35 -27.51 12.28
CA SER A 374 -3.07 -27.63 13.56
C SER A 374 -4.58 -27.51 13.45
N LYS A 375 -5.16 -27.22 12.27
CA LYS A 375 -6.58 -26.80 12.17
C LYS A 375 -7.29 -27.34 10.92
N SER A 376 -8.55 -27.72 11.08
CA SER A 376 -9.38 -28.31 10.03
C SER A 376 -9.93 -27.27 9.05
N ILE A 377 -9.95 -27.59 7.76
CA ILE A 377 -10.66 -26.83 6.73
C ILE A 377 -12.15 -26.72 7.10
N PRO A 378 -12.78 -25.53 7.06
CA PRO A 378 -14.21 -25.36 7.33
C PRO A 378 -15.06 -26.22 6.37
N PRO A 379 -15.93 -27.13 6.87
CA PRO A 379 -16.69 -28.06 6.01
C PRO A 379 -17.61 -27.37 4.99
N ALA A 380 -18.04 -26.13 5.25
CA ALA A 380 -18.84 -25.34 4.33
C ALA A 380 -18.10 -24.98 3.02
N LEU A 381 -16.76 -25.01 3.00
CA LEU A 381 -15.98 -24.82 1.76
C LEU A 381 -16.16 -25.97 0.76
N ASN A 382 -16.63 -27.15 1.20
CA ASN A 382 -16.90 -28.29 0.30
C ASN A 382 -17.97 -27.97 -0.76
N ASN A 383 -18.82 -26.96 -0.53
CA ASN A 383 -19.80 -26.47 -1.51
C ASN A 383 -19.14 -25.85 -2.76
N TYR A 384 -17.85 -25.52 -2.69
CA TYR A 384 -17.08 -24.86 -3.74
C TYR A 384 -16.03 -25.77 -4.40
N ASN A 385 -16.20 -27.09 -4.28
CA ASN A 385 -15.34 -28.13 -4.87
C ASN A 385 -13.81 -27.86 -4.70
N PRO A 386 -13.32 -27.70 -3.45
CA PRO A 386 -11.94 -27.34 -3.20
C PRO A 386 -10.96 -28.46 -3.56
N GLU A 387 -9.82 -28.10 -4.15
CA GLU A 387 -8.71 -28.99 -4.45
C GLU A 387 -7.53 -28.73 -3.50
N THR A 388 -7.00 -29.77 -2.85
CA THR A 388 -5.77 -29.64 -2.06
C THR A 388 -4.54 -29.97 -2.91
N ARG A 389 -3.64 -29.00 -3.07
CA ARG A 389 -2.38 -29.09 -3.82
C ARG A 389 -1.21 -28.97 -2.84
N GLY A 390 -0.71 -30.11 -2.37
CA GLY A 390 0.27 -30.15 -1.29
C GLY A 390 -0.34 -29.63 0.01
N ASN A 391 0.17 -28.49 0.51
CA ASN A 391 -0.35 -27.82 1.70
C ASN A 391 -1.25 -26.61 1.37
N VAL A 392 -1.69 -26.45 0.12
CA VAL A 392 -2.52 -25.33 -0.32
C VAL A 392 -3.91 -25.83 -0.72
N LEU A 393 -4.95 -25.23 -0.14
CA LEU A 393 -6.33 -25.42 -0.58
C LEU A 393 -6.64 -24.41 -1.68
N VAL A 394 -7.09 -24.87 -2.84
CA VAL A 394 -7.47 -24.06 -4.01
C VAL A 394 -8.96 -24.20 -4.28
N ILE A 395 -9.65 -23.09 -4.50
CA ILE A 395 -11.04 -23.06 -4.99
C ILE A 395 -11.04 -22.29 -6.30
N LYS A 396 -11.75 -22.81 -7.31
CA LYS A 396 -11.87 -22.20 -8.64
C LYS A 396 -13.34 -22.14 -9.07
N ILE A 397 -13.78 -20.95 -9.46
CA ILE A 397 -15.18 -20.67 -9.85
C ILE A 397 -15.15 -19.87 -11.15
N THR A 398 -16.02 -20.20 -12.10
CA THR A 398 -16.16 -19.45 -13.35
C THR A 398 -17.62 -19.10 -13.59
N GLY A 399 -17.92 -17.81 -13.70
CA GLY A 399 -19.29 -17.31 -13.80
C GLY A 399 -19.32 -15.84 -14.19
N ASP A 400 -20.52 -15.27 -14.26
CA ASP A 400 -20.70 -13.84 -14.52
C ASP A 400 -20.27 -13.05 -13.27
N LEU A 401 -19.65 -11.87 -13.42
CA LEU A 401 -18.92 -11.18 -12.35
C LEU A 401 -19.69 -11.05 -11.03
N LYS A 402 -20.97 -10.67 -11.09
CA LYS A 402 -21.81 -10.51 -9.89
C LYS A 402 -21.94 -11.80 -9.06
N THR A 403 -22.06 -12.95 -9.71
CA THR A 403 -22.14 -14.26 -9.04
C THR A 403 -20.79 -14.61 -8.43
N VAL A 404 -19.72 -14.42 -9.20
CA VAL A 404 -18.34 -14.69 -8.78
C VAL A 404 -17.92 -13.85 -7.58
N GLN A 405 -18.38 -12.59 -7.49
CA GLN A 405 -18.17 -11.72 -6.34
C GLN A 405 -18.92 -12.21 -5.10
N ALA A 406 -20.20 -12.57 -5.24
CA ALA A 406 -20.99 -13.11 -4.14
C ALA A 406 -20.40 -14.44 -3.59
N ASP A 407 -19.87 -15.29 -4.47
CA ASP A 407 -19.13 -16.49 -4.07
C ASP A 407 -17.82 -16.14 -3.38
N MET A 408 -17.05 -15.16 -3.85
CA MET A 408 -15.83 -14.68 -3.19
C MET A 408 -16.12 -14.21 -1.75
N ASP A 409 -17.14 -13.38 -1.55
CA ASP A 409 -17.54 -12.86 -0.25
C ASP A 409 -18.01 -13.98 0.69
N SER A 410 -18.78 -14.94 0.17
CA SER A 410 -19.22 -16.14 0.91
C SER A 410 -18.03 -17.00 1.35
N ILE A 411 -17.09 -17.28 0.43
CA ILE A 411 -15.87 -18.04 0.71
C ILE A 411 -15.01 -17.31 1.75
N ASP A 412 -14.82 -16.00 1.65
CA ASP A 412 -14.04 -15.23 2.63
C ASP A 412 -14.74 -15.09 3.99
N SER A 413 -16.07 -15.12 4.03
CA SER A 413 -16.84 -15.23 5.26
C SER A 413 -16.62 -16.58 5.93
N ILE A 414 -16.79 -17.68 5.19
CA ILE A 414 -16.55 -19.05 5.68
C ILE A 414 -15.08 -19.21 6.12
N ALA A 415 -14.12 -18.65 5.37
CA ALA A 415 -12.70 -18.76 5.68
C ALA A 415 -12.28 -17.97 6.95
N ARG A 416 -13.16 -17.13 7.51
CA ARG A 416 -12.95 -16.43 8.79
C ARG A 416 -13.58 -17.16 9.98
N THR A 417 -14.47 -18.13 9.74
CA THR A 417 -15.08 -18.98 10.79
C THR A 417 -14.11 -20.04 11.30
#